data_AF-M5EH54-F1
#
_entry.id   AF-M5EH54-F1
#
_cell.length_a   1.000
_cell.length_b   1.000
_cell.length_c   1.000
_cell.angle_alpha   90.00
_cell.angle_beta   90.00
_cell.angle_gamma   90.00
#
_symmetry.space_group_name_H-M   'P 1'
#
loop_
_entity.id
_entity.type
_entity.pdbx_description
1 polymer ?
#
loop_
_entity_poly.entity_id
_entity_poly.type
_entity_poly.pdbx_seq_one_letter_code
_entity_poly.pdbx_strand_id
1 'polypeptide(L)'
;MSALFDLYQNLKQKLLKEKTLIAAEDFEKLEILLKEKNEIIEKIKKDDSKSSVQAAETKKAKTAVSQKIEKLLASIVKAQAQNIELLSQKKGETKTKILELYSRQKSIKGYHNPGQQEAKFFDEQS
;
A
#
# COMPACT_ATOMS: atom_id res chain seq x y z
N MET A 1 4.93 14.23 -28.44
CA MET A 1 4.61 13.08 -27.58
C MET A 1 3.15 13.22 -27.13
N SER A 2 2.42 12.11 -26.98
CA SER A 2 1.00 12.14 -26.58
C SER A 2 0.88 12.48 -25.09
N ALA A 3 0.06 13.47 -24.73
CA ALA A 3 -0.17 13.89 -23.35
C ALA A 3 -0.57 12.72 -22.41
N LEU A 4 -1.28 11.73 -22.95
CA LEU A 4 -1.67 10.52 -22.21
C LEU A 4 -0.47 9.64 -21.84
N PHE A 5 0.54 9.54 -22.72
CA PHE A 5 1.76 8.78 -22.44
C PHE A 5 2.54 9.41 -21.28
N ASP A 6 2.60 10.74 -21.23
CA ASP A 6 3.29 11.47 -20.16
C ASP A 6 2.57 11.30 -18.81
N LEU A 7 1.22 11.27 -18.81
CA LEU A 7 0.44 10.95 -17.62
C LEU A 7 0.75 9.55 -17.08
N TYR A 8 0.82 8.54 -17.96
CA TYR A 8 1.16 7.18 -17.55
C TYR A 8 2.62 7.06 -17.05
N GLN A 9 3.57 7.79 -17.65
CA GLN A 9 4.95 7.85 -17.15
C GLN A 9 5.02 8.47 -15.76
N ASN A 10 4.31 9.58 -15.55
CA ASN A 10 4.21 10.23 -14.25
C ASN A 10 3.60 9.29 -13.21
N LEU A 11 2.54 8.56 -13.57
CA LEU A 11 1.92 7.56 -12.70
C LEU A 11 2.90 6.46 -12.29
N LYS A 12 3.69 5.94 -13.24
CA LYS A 12 4.74 4.95 -12.96
C LYS A 12 5.80 5.49 -11.99
N GLN A 13 6.26 6.73 -12.18
CA GLN A 13 7.24 7.34 -11.27
C GLN A 13 6.69 7.48 -9.85
N LYS A 14 5.41 7.89 -9.71
CA LYS A 14 4.75 7.98 -8.40
C LYS A 14 4.66 6.61 -7.73
N LEU A 15 4.36 5.53 -8.46
CA LEU A 15 4.35 4.16 -7.92
C LEU A 15 5.72 3.69 -7.42
N LEU A 16 6.79 4.06 -8.11
CA LEU A 16 8.16 3.74 -7.64
C LEU A 16 8.49 4.49 -6.36
N LYS A 17 8.09 5.77 -6.27
CA LYS A 17 8.28 6.58 -5.07
C LYS A 17 7.40 6.10 -3.90
N GLU A 18 6.17 5.64 -4.18
CA GLU A 18 5.29 5.00 -3.20
C GLU A 18 5.99 3.81 -2.53
N LYS A 19 6.64 2.94 -3.30
CA LYS A 19 7.42 1.80 -2.77
C LYS A 19 8.49 2.26 -1.78
N THR A 20 9.24 3.31 -2.12
CA THR A 20 10.30 3.84 -1.25
C THR A 20 9.76 4.42 0.05
N LEU A 21 8.61 5.10 0.01
CA LEU A 21 7.98 5.68 1.19
C LEU A 21 7.37 4.61 2.10
N ILE A 22 6.76 3.56 1.53
CA ILE A 22 6.27 2.40 2.30
C ILE A 22 7.43 1.72 3.02
N ALA A 23 8.55 1.50 2.33
CA ALA A 23 9.74 0.87 2.93
C ALA A 23 10.35 1.72 4.05
N ALA A 24 10.32 3.06 3.91
CA ALA A 24 10.81 4.01 4.89
C ALA A 24 9.82 4.28 6.05
N GLU A 25 8.61 3.70 6.02
CA GLU A 25 7.54 3.95 7.00
C GLU A 25 7.15 5.45 7.13
N ASP A 26 7.39 6.24 6.08
CA ASP A 26 7.06 7.68 6.00
C ASP A 26 5.62 7.87 5.49
N PHE A 27 4.66 7.62 6.38
CA PHE A 27 3.23 7.60 6.04
C PHE A 27 2.65 8.98 5.74
N GLU A 28 3.21 10.06 6.30
CA GLU A 28 2.77 11.43 6.02
C GLU A 28 3.03 11.81 4.56
N LYS A 29 4.27 11.56 4.09
CA LYS A 29 4.61 11.80 2.68
C LYS A 29 3.90 10.82 1.74
N LEU A 30 3.61 9.60 2.21
CA LEU A 30 2.83 8.62 1.46
C LEU A 30 1.41 9.13 1.19
N GLU A 31 0.75 9.73 2.18
CA GLU A 31 -0.61 10.26 2.01
C GLU A 31 -0.67 11.37 0.94
N ILE A 32 0.28 12.30 0.98
CA ILE A 32 0.38 13.37 -0.02
C ILE A 32 0.59 12.77 -1.42
N LEU A 33 1.50 11.80 -1.54
CA LEU A 33 1.78 11.14 -2.80
C LEU A 33 0.57 10.38 -3.36
N LEU A 34 -0.26 9.77 -2.50
CA LEU A 34 -1.48 9.09 -2.91
C LEU A 34 -2.53 10.07 -3.46
N LYS A 35 -2.64 11.28 -2.88
CA LYS A 35 -3.51 12.34 -3.41
C LYS A 35 -3.07 12.76 -4.81
N GLU A 36 -1.79 13.05 -5.00
CA GLU A 36 -1.22 13.37 -6.32
C GLU A 36 -1.41 12.22 -7.33
N LYS A 37 -1.28 10.97 -6.88
CA LYS A 37 -1.51 9.78 -7.72
C LYS A 37 -2.96 9.71 -8.21
N ASN A 38 -3.92 9.95 -7.32
CA ASN A 38 -5.34 9.94 -7.65
C ASN A 38 -5.70 11.03 -8.66
N GLU A 39 -5.11 12.23 -8.55
CA GLU A 39 -5.32 13.29 -9.53
C GLU A 39 -4.85 12.89 -10.94
N ILE A 40 -3.71 12.20 -11.04
CA ILE A 40 -3.22 11.69 -12.33
C ILE A 40 -4.16 10.62 -12.89
N ILE A 41 -4.67 9.71 -12.05
CA ILE A 41 -5.64 8.69 -12.46
C ILE A 41 -6.93 9.33 -12.97
N GLU A 42 -7.44 10.36 -12.31
CA GLU A 42 -8.63 11.09 -12.75
C GLU A 42 -8.41 11.84 -14.07
N LYS A 43 -7.21 12.40 -14.29
CA LYS A 43 -6.83 12.99 -15.58
C LYS A 43 -6.81 11.94 -16.70
N ILE A 44 -6.22 10.77 -16.44
CA ILE A 44 -6.21 9.64 -17.38
C ILE A 44 -7.64 9.19 -17.73
N LYS A 45 -8.52 9.00 -16.74
CA LYS A 45 -9.93 8.62 -16.97
C LYS A 45 -10.68 9.64 -17.82
N LYS A 46 -10.42 10.94 -17.60
CA LYS A 46 -11.03 12.03 -18.38
C LYS A 46 -10.53 12.06 -19.83
N ASP A 47 -9.26 11.75 -20.07
CA ASP A 47 -8.70 11.69 -21.43
C ASP A 47 -9.10 10.40 -22.17
N ASP A 48 -9.14 9.26 -21.48
CA ASP A 48 -9.60 7.99 -22.06
C ASP A 48 -11.09 8.02 -22.43
N SER A 49 -11.93 8.72 -21.67
CA SER A 49 -13.35 8.90 -22.00
C SER A 49 -13.59 9.83 -23.19
N LYS A 50 -12.71 10.80 -23.45
CA LYS A 50 -12.74 11.62 -24.68
C LYS A 50 -12.23 10.86 -25.89
N SER A 51 -11.21 10.03 -25.70
CA SER A 51 -10.60 9.15 -26.72
C SER A 51 -11.56 8.04 -27.17
N SER A 52 -12.31 7.43 -26.25
CA SER A 52 -13.25 6.34 -26.58
C SER A 52 -14.44 6.79 -27.42
N VAL A 53 -14.87 8.06 -27.27
CA VAL A 53 -15.89 8.68 -28.13
C VAL A 53 -15.38 8.89 -29.56
N GLN A 54 -14.09 9.17 -29.75
CA GLN A 54 -13.46 9.34 -31.08
C GLN A 54 -13.00 8.02 -31.71
N ALA A 55 -12.61 7.03 -30.90
CA ALA A 55 -12.12 5.73 -31.36
C ALA A 55 -13.23 4.78 -31.86
N ALA A 56 -14.49 5.07 -31.56
CA ALA A 56 -15.64 4.37 -32.15
C ALA A 56 -15.70 4.50 -33.68
N GLU A 57 -15.03 5.51 -34.26
CA GLU A 57 -15.06 5.80 -35.70
C GLU A 57 -13.89 5.22 -36.49
N THR A 58 -12.82 4.73 -35.86
CA THR A 58 -11.61 4.26 -36.59
C THR A 58 -10.99 2.98 -36.02
N LYS A 59 -11.68 1.85 -36.23
CA LYS A 59 -11.06 0.53 -36.11
C LYS A 59 -10.16 0.25 -37.32
N LYS A 60 -8.85 0.45 -37.17
CA LYS A 60 -7.73 -0.40 -37.67
C LYS A 60 -6.43 0.41 -37.79
N ALA A 61 -5.63 0.41 -36.73
CA ALA A 61 -4.18 0.30 -36.73
C ALA A 61 -3.68 0.47 -35.29
N LYS A 62 -3.23 -0.60 -34.62
CA LYS A 62 -2.47 -0.45 -33.37
C LYS A 62 -1.15 0.23 -33.71
N THR A 63 -1.06 1.52 -33.45
CA THR A 63 0.19 2.27 -33.64
C THR A 63 1.24 1.82 -32.61
N ALA A 64 2.53 2.00 -32.91
CA ALA A 64 3.62 1.70 -31.99
C ALA A 64 3.48 2.41 -30.62
N VAL A 65 2.74 3.53 -30.58
CA VAL A 65 2.41 4.26 -29.35
C VAL A 65 1.44 3.47 -28.48
N SER A 66 0.39 2.87 -29.05
CA SER A 66 -0.54 2.01 -28.29
C SER A 66 0.16 0.81 -27.65
N GLN A 67 1.08 0.16 -28.36
CA GLN A 67 1.86 -0.96 -27.80
C GLN A 67 2.76 -0.51 -26.62
N LYS A 68 3.33 0.70 -26.68
CA LYS A 68 4.10 1.27 -25.58
C LYS A 68 3.22 1.57 -24.36
N ILE A 69 2.01 2.09 -24.58
CA ILE A 69 1.03 2.34 -23.51
C ILE A 69 0.58 1.02 -22.87
N GLU A 70 0.29 -0.02 -23.65
CA GLU A 70 -0.07 -1.34 -23.13
C GLU A 70 1.03 -1.94 -22.25
N LYS A 71 2.30 -1.87 -22.68
CA LYS A 71 3.45 -2.30 -21.86
C LYS A 71 3.60 -1.47 -20.59
N LEU A 72 3.35 -0.17 -20.68
CA LEU A 72 3.44 0.75 -19.54
C LEU A 72 2.34 0.45 -18.51
N LEU A 73 1.11 0.19 -18.95
CA LEU A 73 -0.01 -0.24 -18.11
C LEU A 73 0.31 -1.55 -17.38
N ALA A 74 0.83 -2.56 -18.08
CA ALA A 74 1.23 -3.82 -17.46
C ALA A 74 2.29 -3.62 -16.36
N SER A 75 3.27 -2.73 -16.61
CA SER A 75 4.28 -2.35 -15.61
C SER A 75 3.68 -1.63 -14.40
N ILE A 76 2.70 -0.75 -14.61
CA ILE A 76 2.00 0.01 -13.57
C ILE A 76 1.19 -0.94 -12.68
N VAL A 77 0.43 -1.87 -13.28
CA VAL A 77 -0.35 -2.87 -12.55
C VAL A 77 0.56 -3.75 -11.67
N LYS A 78 1.68 -4.22 -12.23
CA LYS A 78 2.67 -5.01 -11.47
C LYS A 78 3.25 -4.23 -10.29
N ALA A 79 3.65 -2.97 -10.51
CA ALA A 79 4.19 -2.12 -9.46
C ALA A 79 3.17 -1.83 -8.35
N GLN A 80 1.91 -1.57 -8.71
CA GLN A 80 0.84 -1.37 -7.74
C GLN A 80 0.58 -2.63 -6.91
N ALA A 81 0.59 -3.81 -7.52
CA ALA A 81 0.42 -5.09 -6.80
C ALA A 81 1.54 -5.29 -5.77
N GLN A 82 2.80 -5.03 -6.15
CA GLN A 82 3.94 -5.12 -5.24
C GLN A 82 3.84 -4.13 -4.07
N ASN A 83 3.36 -2.90 -4.32
CA ASN A 83 3.17 -1.91 -3.26
C ASN A 83 2.08 -2.33 -2.26
N ILE A 84 0.98 -2.92 -2.75
CA ILE A 84 -0.11 -3.43 -1.89
C ILE A 84 0.40 -4.59 -1.02
N GLU A 85 1.17 -5.50 -1.59
CA GLU A 85 1.77 -6.62 -0.86
C GLU A 85 2.69 -6.11 0.25
N LEU A 86 3.57 -5.17 -0.07
CA LEU A 86 4.50 -4.57 0.90
C LEU A 86 3.76 -3.84 2.03
N LEU A 87 2.70 -3.09 1.71
CA LEU A 87 1.85 -2.44 2.72
C LEU A 87 1.17 -3.48 3.64
N SER A 88 0.71 -4.59 3.07
CA SER A 88 0.08 -5.67 3.85
C SER A 88 1.08 -6.32 4.82
N GLN A 89 2.31 -6.58 4.36
CA GLN A 89 3.39 -7.09 5.20
C GLN A 89 3.71 -6.12 6.34
N LYS A 90 3.89 -4.83 6.03
CA LYS A 90 4.16 -3.79 7.05
C LYS A 90 3.04 -3.66 8.07
N LYS A 91 1.78 -3.75 7.64
CA LYS A 91 0.62 -3.79 8.54
C LYS A 91 0.68 -5.01 9.49
N GLY A 92 1.08 -6.17 8.97
CA GLY A 92 1.27 -7.39 9.76
C GLY A 92 2.35 -7.22 10.83
N GLU A 93 3.53 -6.72 10.44
CA GLU A 93 4.65 -6.43 11.35
C GLU A 93 4.22 -5.49 12.49
N THR A 94 3.54 -4.40 12.16
CA THR A 94 3.04 -3.43 13.16
C THR A 94 2.03 -4.07 14.11
N LYS A 95 1.10 -4.90 13.60
CA LYS A 95 0.13 -5.61 14.45
C LYS A 95 0.84 -6.56 15.42
N THR A 96 1.84 -7.31 14.96
CA THR A 96 2.63 -8.21 15.82
C THR A 96 3.39 -7.43 16.89
N LYS A 97 4.07 -6.33 16.52
CA LYS A 97 4.74 -5.45 17.50
C LYS A 97 3.78 -4.92 18.56
N ILE A 98 2.57 -4.52 18.18
CA ILE A 98 1.54 -4.07 19.14
C ILE A 98 1.15 -5.21 20.10
N LEU A 99 0.89 -6.42 19.58
CA LEU A 99 0.55 -7.57 20.43
C LEU A 99 1.67 -7.94 21.40
N GLU A 100 2.94 -7.86 20.97
CA GLU A 100 4.11 -8.07 21.83
C GLU A 100 4.22 -7.00 22.92
N LEU A 101 3.96 -5.73 22.61
CA LEU A 101 3.96 -4.66 23.61
C LEU A 101 2.85 -4.88 24.64
N TYR A 102 1.64 -5.24 24.20
CA TYR A 102 0.53 -5.56 25.12
C TYR A 102 0.83 -6.80 25.99
N SER A 103 1.43 -7.85 25.44
CA SER A 103 1.78 -9.06 26.20
C SER A 103 2.88 -8.77 27.23
N ARG A 104 3.91 -8.00 26.86
CA ARG A 104 4.94 -7.51 27.80
C ARG A 104 4.33 -6.65 28.91
N GLN A 105 3.42 -5.74 28.59
CA GLN A 105 2.75 -4.90 29.59
C GLN A 105 1.90 -5.73 30.57
N LYS A 106 1.22 -6.79 30.10
CA LYS A 106 0.50 -7.74 30.97
C LYS A 106 1.47 -8.52 31.86
N SER A 107 2.60 -8.99 31.33
CA SER A 107 3.62 -9.70 32.09
C SER A 107 4.19 -8.83 33.21
N ILE A 108 4.57 -7.58 32.91
CA ILE A 108 5.10 -6.64 33.90
C ILE A 108 4.06 -6.33 35.00
N LYS A 109 2.79 -6.17 34.65
CA LYS A 109 1.70 -5.99 35.65
C LYS A 109 1.48 -7.23 36.52
N GLY A 110 1.68 -8.43 35.99
CA GLY A 110 1.62 -9.68 36.75
C GLY A 110 2.73 -9.79 37.79
N TYR A 111 3.96 -9.38 37.46
CA TYR A 111 5.07 -9.35 38.40
C TYR A 111 4.98 -8.22 39.44
N HIS A 112 4.31 -7.11 39.12
CA HIS A 112 4.10 -6.00 40.06
C HIS A 112 2.90 -6.16 41.00
N ASN A 113 2.20 -7.31 40.96
CA ASN A 113 1.19 -7.71 41.94
C ASN A 113 1.76 -8.77 42.91
N PRO A 114 2.62 -8.40 43.90
CA PRO A 114 3.13 -9.34 44.90
C PRO A 114 2.08 -9.78 45.94
N GLY A 115 0.80 -9.45 45.76
CA GLY A 115 -0.20 -9.48 46.83
C GLY A 115 -1.42 -10.39 46.66
N GLN A 116 -1.53 -11.21 45.61
CA GLN A 116 -2.72 -12.08 45.43
C GLN A 116 -2.43 -13.48 44.87
N GLN A 117 -1.32 -14.09 45.27
CA GLN A 117 -1.23 -15.55 45.26
C GLN A 117 -1.00 -16.02 46.68
N GLU A 118 -2.10 -16.06 47.45
CA GLU A 118 -2.21 -17.00 48.55
C GLU A 118 -2.07 -18.40 47.94
N ALA A 119 -0.84 -18.91 47.95
CA ALA A 119 -0.61 -20.33 47.83
C ALA A 119 -1.40 -20.96 48.98
N LYS A 120 -2.53 -21.57 48.65
CA LYS A 120 -3.20 -22.54 49.53
C LYS A 120 -2.22 -23.70 49.72
N PHE A 121 -1.27 -23.53 50.64
CA PHE A 121 -0.65 -24.64 51.31
C PHE A 121 -1.77 -25.29 52.10
N PHE A 122 -2.35 -26.33 51.52
CA PHE A 122 -3.12 -27.30 52.29
C PHE A 122 -2.16 -27.85 53.34
N ASP A 123 -2.42 -27.47 54.59
CA ASP A 123 -1.78 -28.03 55.76
C ASP A 123 -2.33 -29.45 55.92
N GLU A 124 -1.72 -30.43 55.25
CA GLU A 124 -1.88 -31.84 55.63
C GLU A 124 -0.98 -32.09 56.83
N GLN A 125 -1.47 -31.72 58.02
CA GLN A 125 -0.96 -32.21 59.29
C GLN A 125 -1.76 -33.46 59.72
N SER A 126 -1.04 -34.60 59.73
CA SER A 126 -1.27 -35.88 60.44
C SER A 126 -2.47 -36.75 60.08
#